data_AF-A0A7Y1YZR4-F1
#
_entry.id   AF-A0A7Y1YZR4-F1
#
_cell.length_a   1.000
_cell.length_b   1.000
_cell.length_c   1.000
_cell.angle_alpha   90.00
_cell.angle_beta   90.00
_cell.angle_gamma   90.00
#
_symmetry.space_group_name_H-M   'P 1'
#
loop_
_entity.id
_entity.type
_entity.pdbx_description
1 polymer ?
#
loop_
_entity_poly.entity_id
_entity_poly.type
_entity_poly.pdbx_seq_one_letter_code
_entity_poly.pdbx_strand_id
1 'polypeptide(L)'
;MQIAFYAPLKPPDHPVPSGDRLMARLLMRALGQAGGHEVELASRLRAYAKTGSVACQREIARNGRDEAERLAQSWSAGGAGAPDLWFTYHLYYRAPDWIGPAVAEALKIPYVVAEASFAMKRATGVWQTGHEAVERALAAASL
;
A
#
# COMPACT_ATOMS: atom_id res chain seq x y z
N MET A 1 9.33 15.80 -6.46
CA MET A 1 9.27 14.33 -6.63
C MET A 1 7.82 13.94 -6.80
N GLN A 2 7.58 12.92 -7.61
CA GLN A 2 6.31 12.24 -7.78
C GLN A 2 6.19 11.14 -6.72
N ILE A 3 5.20 11.25 -5.83
CA ILE A 3 4.95 10.28 -4.76
C ILE A 3 3.67 9.51 -5.09
N ALA A 4 3.83 8.21 -5.31
CA ALA A 4 2.70 7.28 -5.39
C ALA A 4 2.26 6.92 -3.97
N PHE A 5 1.08 7.40 -3.56
CA PHE A 5 0.49 7.14 -2.25
C PHE A 5 -0.52 6.00 -2.31
N TYR A 6 -0.48 5.10 -1.34
CA TYR A 6 -1.41 3.98 -1.21
C TYR A 6 -1.86 3.77 0.24
N ALA A 7 -3.13 3.44 0.44
CA ALA A 7 -3.71 3.15 1.76
C ALA A 7 -4.56 1.87 1.70
N PRO A 8 -3.97 0.68 1.95
CA PRO A 8 -4.63 -0.61 1.75
C PRO A 8 -5.88 -0.81 2.61
N LEU A 9 -5.93 -0.21 3.80
CA LEU A 9 -7.09 -0.29 4.69
C LEU A 9 -8.26 0.56 4.16
N LYS A 10 -7.99 1.85 3.93
CA LYS A 10 -9.02 2.80 3.53
C LYS A 10 -8.42 3.97 2.72
N PRO A 11 -8.77 4.10 1.43
CA PRO A 11 -8.26 5.18 0.60
C PRO A 11 -8.78 6.55 1.07
N PRO A 12 -8.03 7.64 0.79
CA PRO A 12 -8.36 8.99 1.23
C PRO A 12 -9.69 9.49 0.65
N ASP A 13 -10.16 8.97 -0.48
CA ASP A 13 -11.44 9.33 -1.09
C ASP A 13 -12.58 8.36 -0.75
N HIS A 14 -12.37 7.41 0.16
CA HIS A 14 -13.42 6.47 0.59
C HIS A 14 -14.70 7.22 1.02
N PRO A 15 -15.90 6.80 0.59
CA PRO A 15 -17.14 7.55 0.83
C PRO A 15 -17.50 7.65 2.31
N VAL A 16 -17.25 6.60 3.08
CA VAL A 16 -17.51 6.56 4.53
C VAL A 16 -16.39 7.28 5.30
N PRO A 17 -16.67 8.35 6.07
CA PRO A 17 -15.68 9.03 6.92
C PRO A 17 -15.06 8.11 7.97
N SER A 18 -13.84 8.44 8.41
CA SER A 18 -13.13 7.81 9.54
C SER A 18 -11.84 8.57 9.83
N GLY A 19 -11.30 8.41 11.05
CA GLY A 19 -9.97 8.91 11.39
C GLY A 19 -8.89 8.45 10.41
N ASP A 20 -8.92 7.18 10.01
CA ASP A 20 -7.95 6.61 9.06
C ASP A 20 -7.88 7.34 7.72
N ARG A 21 -9.04 7.50 7.06
CA ARG A 21 -9.21 8.32 5.86
C ARG A 21 -8.74 9.77 6.06
N LEU A 22 -9.01 10.38 7.22
CA LEU A 22 -8.57 11.75 7.50
C LEU A 22 -7.03 11.82 7.60
N MET A 23 -6.42 10.88 8.31
CA MET A 23 -4.97 10.76 8.42
C MET A 23 -4.30 10.58 7.07
N ALA A 24 -4.83 9.69 6.21
CA ALA A 24 -4.33 9.53 4.84
C ALA A 24 -4.30 10.87 4.07
N ARG A 25 -5.38 11.66 4.15
CA ARG A 25 -5.46 12.99 3.51
C ARG A 25 -4.46 13.98 4.09
N LEU A 26 -4.30 13.98 5.42
CA LEU A 26 -3.37 14.88 6.10
C LEU A 26 -1.92 14.53 5.75
N LEU A 27 -1.58 13.24 5.65
CA LEU A 27 -0.26 12.80 5.20
C LEU A 27 0.01 13.22 3.76
N MET A 28 -0.92 12.98 2.83
CA MET A 28 -0.77 13.43 1.44
C MET A 28 -0.58 14.96 1.36
N ARG A 29 -1.36 15.72 2.14
CA ARG A 29 -1.23 17.18 2.19
C ARG A 29 0.12 17.61 2.77
N ALA A 30 0.57 16.98 3.86
CA ALA A 30 1.83 17.29 4.50
C ALA A 30 3.01 17.01 3.55
N LEU A 31 3.02 15.86 2.88
CA LEU A 31 4.03 15.50 1.88
C LEU A 31 4.09 16.53 0.74
N GLY A 32 2.93 16.96 0.23
CA GLY A 32 2.89 18.00 -0.82
C GLY A 32 3.39 19.36 -0.35
N GLN A 33 3.10 19.75 0.89
CA GLN A 33 3.48 21.05 1.45
C GLN A 33 4.94 21.11 1.91
N ALA A 34 5.50 20.01 2.43
CA ALA A 34 6.81 20.00 3.08
C ALA A 34 8.00 20.10 2.11
N GLY A 35 7.82 19.84 0.82
CA GLY A 35 8.92 19.80 -0.14
C GLY A 35 8.54 20.02 -1.60
N GLY A 36 7.34 20.57 -1.87
CA GLY A 36 6.83 20.74 -3.23
C GLY A 36 6.70 19.41 -3.98
N HIS A 37 6.39 18.33 -3.26
CA HIS A 37 6.17 17.03 -3.87
C HIS A 37 4.77 16.98 -4.51
N GLU A 38 4.67 16.28 -5.63
CA GLU A 38 3.38 15.94 -6.22
C GLU A 38 2.98 14.57 -5.68
N VAL A 39 1.80 14.47 -5.07
CA VAL A 39 1.34 13.26 -4.38
C VAL A 39 0.07 12.78 -5.05
N GLU A 40 0.13 11.60 -5.66
CA GLU A 40 -1.00 10.96 -6.33
C GLU A 40 -1.48 9.72 -5.56
N LEU A 41 -2.79 9.49 -5.52
CA LEU A 41 -3.34 8.22 -5.06
C LEU A 41 -3.13 7.15 -6.14
N ALA A 42 -2.14 6.29 -5.95
CA ALA A 42 -1.73 5.27 -6.92
C ALA A 42 -2.80 4.21 -7.19
N SER A 43 -3.55 3.82 -6.15
CA SER A 43 -4.66 2.87 -6.30
C SER A 43 -5.74 3.06 -5.26
N ARG A 44 -6.97 2.75 -5.65
CA ARG A 44 -8.15 2.70 -4.76
C ARG A 44 -8.46 1.28 -4.28
N LEU A 45 -7.71 0.28 -4.74
CA LEU A 45 -7.91 -1.11 -4.35
C LEU A 45 -7.76 -1.25 -2.84
N ARG A 46 -8.82 -1.72 -2.17
CA ARG A 46 -8.77 -1.99 -0.73
C ARG A 46 -8.34 -3.42 -0.48
N ALA A 47 -7.25 -3.59 0.24
CA ALA A 47 -6.70 -4.89 0.59
C ALA A 47 -7.26 -5.45 1.92
N TYR A 48 -8.48 -5.07 2.31
CA TYR A 48 -9.02 -5.36 3.65
C TYR A 48 -9.88 -6.63 3.72
N ALA A 49 -9.46 -7.60 4.53
CA ALA A 49 -10.20 -8.79 4.89
C ALA A 49 -10.91 -8.61 6.25
N LYS A 50 -12.25 -8.58 6.25
CA LYS A 50 -13.04 -8.45 7.49
C LYS A 50 -12.90 -9.66 8.43
N THR A 51 -12.79 -10.85 7.86
CA THR A 51 -12.70 -12.13 8.58
C THR A 51 -11.48 -12.92 8.12
N GLY A 52 -11.08 -13.94 8.90
CA GLY A 52 -9.94 -14.81 8.56
C GLY A 52 -10.24 -15.80 7.44
N SER A 53 -11.19 -15.50 6.54
CA SER A 53 -11.50 -16.37 5.41
C SER A 53 -10.29 -16.47 4.48
N VAL A 54 -9.77 -17.68 4.31
CA VAL A 54 -8.62 -17.95 3.44
C VAL A 54 -8.95 -17.63 1.98
N ALA A 55 -10.17 -17.95 1.53
CA ALA A 55 -10.61 -17.64 0.16
C ALA A 55 -10.62 -16.13 -0.10
N CYS A 56 -11.18 -15.35 0.82
CA CYS A 56 -11.21 -13.88 0.72
C CYS A 56 -9.80 -13.28 0.72
N GLN A 57 -8.92 -13.75 1.61
CA GLN A 57 -7.53 -13.29 1.65
C GLN A 57 -6.77 -13.62 0.35
N ARG A 58 -6.99 -14.81 -0.23
CA ARG A 58 -6.38 -15.20 -1.51
C ARG A 58 -6.86 -14.32 -2.67
N GLU A 59 -8.15 -14.02 -2.71
CA GLU A 59 -8.73 -13.12 -3.70
C GLU A 59 -8.18 -11.69 -3.58
N ILE A 60 -8.14 -11.14 -2.37
CA ILE A 60 -7.53 -9.84 -2.11
C ILE A 60 -6.07 -9.80 -2.57
N ALA A 61 -5.29 -10.84 -2.23
CA ALA A 61 -3.89 -10.94 -2.60
C ALA A 61 -3.70 -11.05 -4.12
N ARG A 62 -4.57 -11.79 -4.80
CA ARG A 62 -4.57 -11.89 -6.27
C ARG A 62 -4.86 -10.53 -6.90
N ASN A 63 -5.95 -9.88 -6.51
CA ASN A 63 -6.34 -8.58 -7.05
C ASN A 63 -5.24 -7.53 -6.80
N GLY A 64 -4.57 -7.58 -5.65
CA GLY A 64 -3.43 -6.72 -5.34
C GLY A 64 -2.23 -6.97 -6.24
N ARG A 65 -1.87 -8.24 -6.50
CA ARG A 65 -0.77 -8.57 -7.44
C ARG A 65 -1.08 -8.14 -8.87
N ASP A 66 -2.31 -8.38 -9.33
CA ASP A 66 -2.75 -8.00 -10.68
C ASP A 66 -2.68 -6.47 -10.84
N GLU A 67 -3.09 -5.71 -9.83
CA GLU A 67 -2.99 -4.25 -9.81
C GLU A 67 -1.52 -3.77 -9.75
N ALA A 68 -0.66 -4.46 -8.99
CA ALA A 68 0.76 -4.15 -8.93
C ALA A 68 1.44 -4.31 -10.30
N GLU A 69 1.14 -5.42 -10.98
CA GLU A 69 1.64 -5.68 -12.34
C GLU A 69 1.16 -4.62 -13.32
N ARG A 70 -0.15 -4.30 -13.30
CA ARG A 70 -0.73 -3.25 -14.15
C ARG A 70 -0.04 -1.90 -13.95
N LEU A 71 0.15 -1.49 -12.69
CA LEU A 71 0.79 -0.24 -12.34
C LEU A 71 2.27 -0.21 -12.76
N ALA A 72 3.03 -1.26 -12.43
CA ALA A 72 4.44 -1.37 -12.78
C ALA A 72 4.65 -1.31 -14.31
N GLN A 73 3.82 -2.01 -15.09
CA GLN A 73 3.86 -1.96 -16.56
C GLN A 73 3.53 -0.56 -17.08
N SER A 74 2.50 0.09 -16.52
CA SER A 74 2.07 1.41 -16.97
C SER A 74 3.15 2.49 -16.79
N TRP A 75 3.91 2.44 -15.70
CA TRP A 75 5.00 3.38 -15.45
C TRP A 75 6.32 3.00 -16.12
N SER A 76 6.59 1.70 -16.30
CA SER A 76 7.81 1.24 -16.99
C SER A 76 7.83 1.59 -18.48
N ALA A 77 6.67 1.76 -19.11
CA ALA A 77 6.53 2.05 -20.54
C ALA A 77 6.88 3.49 -20.95
N GLY A 78 7.56 4.27 -20.09
CA GLY A 78 7.99 5.64 -20.39
C GLY A 78 6.86 6.68 -20.31
N GLY A 79 5.79 6.38 -19.59
CA GLY A 79 4.73 7.34 -19.33
C GLY A 79 5.24 8.53 -18.51
N ALA A 80 4.88 9.75 -18.90
CA ALA A 80 5.08 10.92 -18.05
C ALA A 80 4.37 10.68 -16.70
N GLY A 81 5.05 10.95 -15.59
CA GLY A 81 4.49 10.80 -14.23
C GLY A 81 4.79 9.48 -13.52
N ALA A 82 5.84 8.75 -13.91
CA ALA A 82 6.36 7.65 -13.08
C ALA A 82 6.75 8.17 -11.67
N PRO A 83 6.39 7.46 -10.59
CA PRO A 83 6.71 7.89 -9.24
C PRO A 83 8.20 7.76 -8.96
N ASP A 84 8.75 8.70 -8.19
CA ASP A 84 10.10 8.64 -7.64
C ASP A 84 10.12 7.87 -6.30
N LEU A 85 8.96 7.67 -5.68
CA LEU A 85 8.79 7.06 -4.36
C LEU A 85 7.41 6.43 -4.23
N TRP A 86 7.34 5.24 -3.62
CA TRP A 86 6.09 4.63 -3.20
C TRP A 86 5.89 4.80 -1.70
N PHE A 87 4.74 5.34 -1.30
CA PHE A 87 4.37 5.60 0.09
C PHE A 87 3.12 4.81 0.46
N THR A 88 3.25 3.85 1.38
CA THR A 88 2.11 3.12 1.92
C THR A 88 1.78 3.57 3.33
N TYR A 89 0.51 3.92 3.55
CA TYR A 89 -0.02 4.29 4.85
C TYR A 89 -0.95 3.21 5.42
N HIS A 90 -0.68 2.81 6.66
CA HIS A 90 -1.51 1.97 7.51
C HIS A 90 -1.78 0.58 6.95
N LEU A 91 -0.74 -0.26 6.98
CA LEU A 91 -0.80 -1.67 6.64
C LEU A 91 -0.75 -2.57 7.88
N TYR A 92 -1.47 -3.70 7.83
CA TYR A 92 -1.44 -4.72 8.87
C TYR A 92 -2.00 -6.05 8.35
N TYR A 93 -1.96 -7.12 9.15
CA TYR A 93 -2.31 -8.47 8.68
C TYR A 93 -3.71 -8.65 8.05
N ARG A 94 -4.67 -7.73 8.30
CA ARG A 94 -5.97 -7.75 7.60
C ARG A 94 -6.04 -6.82 6.39
N ALA A 95 -5.15 -5.85 6.30
CA ALA A 95 -4.99 -4.93 5.18
C ALA A 95 -3.50 -4.80 4.82
N PRO A 96 -2.84 -5.89 4.41
CA PRO A 96 -1.44 -5.83 4.01
C PRO A 96 -1.30 -5.08 2.68
N ASP A 97 -0.10 -4.60 2.40
CA ASP A 97 0.21 -4.02 1.10
C ASP A 97 0.66 -5.10 0.12
N TRP A 98 -0.20 -5.40 -0.85
CA TRP A 98 0.10 -6.34 -1.94
C TRP A 98 0.65 -5.66 -3.19
N ILE A 99 0.73 -4.32 -3.20
CA ILE A 99 1.05 -3.53 -4.38
C ILE A 99 2.43 -2.90 -4.24
N GLY A 100 2.63 -2.13 -3.16
CA GLY A 100 3.77 -1.25 -3.00
C GLY A 100 5.13 -1.91 -3.13
N PRO A 101 5.42 -3.01 -2.41
CA PRO A 101 6.72 -3.68 -2.50
C PRO A 101 7.06 -4.10 -3.94
N ALA A 102 6.09 -4.67 -4.66
CA ALA A 102 6.30 -5.17 -6.02
C ALA A 102 6.48 -4.03 -7.03
N VAL A 103 5.68 -2.96 -6.92
CA VAL A 103 5.83 -1.77 -7.78
C VAL A 103 7.16 -1.08 -7.50
N ALA A 104 7.51 -0.88 -6.24
CA ALA A 104 8.74 -0.20 -5.85
C ALA A 104 9.98 -0.97 -6.32
N GLU A 105 9.98 -2.30 -6.20
CA GLU A 105 11.03 -3.17 -6.72
C GLU A 105 11.13 -3.06 -8.26
N ALA A 106 10.00 -3.17 -8.97
CA ALA A 106 9.98 -3.13 -10.43
C ALA A 106 10.49 -1.80 -10.99
N LEU A 107 10.12 -0.68 -10.36
CA LEU A 107 10.54 0.66 -10.76
C LEU A 107 11.90 1.07 -10.16
N LYS A 108 12.46 0.27 -9.25
CA LYS A 108 13.70 0.56 -8.50
C LYS A 108 13.63 1.89 -7.74
N ILE A 109 12.50 2.14 -7.09
CA ILE A 109 12.25 3.34 -6.29
C ILE A 109 12.13 3.00 -4.80
N PRO A 110 12.39 3.96 -3.89
CA PRO A 110 12.19 3.75 -2.47
C PRO A 110 10.75 3.38 -2.12
N TYR A 111 10.62 2.44 -1.18
CA TYR A 111 9.36 2.04 -0.57
C TYR A 111 9.30 2.51 0.88
N VAL A 112 8.28 3.29 1.21
CA VAL A 112 8.07 3.89 2.53
C VAL A 112 6.81 3.33 3.16
N VAL A 113 6.88 3.02 4.44
CA VAL A 113 5.71 2.56 5.22
C VAL A 113 5.49 3.47 6.42
N ALA A 114 4.30 4.07 6.51
CA ALA A 114 3.85 4.82 7.67
C ALA A 114 2.76 4.03 8.43
N GLU A 115 2.88 3.98 9.75
CA GLU A 115 1.91 3.33 10.66
C GLU A 115 1.65 1.84 10.36
N ALA A 116 2.71 1.04 10.17
CA ALA A 116 2.57 -0.40 10.11
C ALA A 116 2.18 -1.00 11.46
N SER A 117 1.30 -2.01 11.44
CA SER A 117 1.03 -2.86 12.60
C SER A 117 1.49 -4.30 12.33
N PHE A 118 2.52 -4.71 13.07
CA PHE A 118 3.08 -6.06 13.02
C PHE A 118 2.85 -6.78 14.35
N ALA A 119 2.18 -7.94 14.30
CA ALA A 119 1.80 -8.69 15.49
C ALA A 119 2.17 -10.17 15.36
N MET A 120 3.20 -10.60 16.08
CA MET A 120 3.73 -11.99 16.03
C MET A 120 2.69 -13.07 16.34
N LYS A 121 1.67 -12.77 17.16
CA LYS A 121 0.53 -13.68 17.41
C LYS A 121 -0.31 -14.00 16.18
N ARG A 122 -0.02 -13.37 15.03
CA ARG A 122 -0.66 -13.61 13.73
C ARG A 122 0.26 -14.33 12.73
N ALA A 123 1.49 -14.68 13.14
CA ALA A 123 2.43 -15.45 12.33
C ALA A 123 1.93 -16.86 11.98
N THR A 124 0.95 -17.38 12.72
CA THR A 124 0.33 -18.67 12.46
C THR A 124 -1.19 -18.56 12.38
N GLY A 125 -1.82 -19.60 11.83
CA GLY A 125 -3.27 -19.71 11.73
C GLY A 125 -3.85 -18.90 10.58
N VAL A 126 -5.14 -18.55 10.68
CA VAL A 126 -5.93 -18.02 9.55
C VAL A 126 -5.45 -16.67 8.99
N TRP A 127 -4.57 -15.97 9.70
CA TRP A 127 -4.03 -14.66 9.31
C TRP A 127 -2.58 -14.70 8.84
N GLN A 128 -1.99 -15.90 8.80
CA GLN A 128 -0.58 -16.10 8.45
C GLN A 128 -0.23 -15.45 7.11
N THR A 129 -1.01 -15.67 6.05
CA THR A 129 -0.75 -15.08 4.72
C THR A 129 -0.68 -13.55 4.76
N GLY A 130 -1.59 -12.90 5.49
CA GLY A 130 -1.57 -11.45 5.64
C GLY A 130 -0.42 -10.97 6.52
N HIS A 131 -0.05 -11.72 7.56
CA HIS A 131 1.11 -11.43 8.40
C HIS A 131 2.42 -11.50 7.60
N GLU A 132 2.64 -12.57 6.85
CA GLU A 132 3.82 -12.74 5.97
C GLU A 132 3.88 -11.64 4.90
N ALA A 133 2.74 -11.14 4.44
CA ALA A 133 2.69 -10.02 3.50
C ALA A 133 3.15 -8.70 4.14
N VAL A 134 2.74 -8.45 5.39
CA VAL A 134 3.25 -7.30 6.16
C VAL A 134 4.76 -7.46 6.41
N GLU A 135 5.22 -8.65 6.77
CA GLU A 135 6.65 -8.93 6.98
C GLU A 135 7.46 -8.61 5.72
N ARG A 136 7.02 -9.10 4.55
CA ARG A 136 7.67 -8.78 3.26
C ARG A 136 7.66 -7.29 2.96
N ALA A 137 6.54 -6.60 3.22
CA ALA A 137 6.46 -5.16 3.02
C ALA A 137 7.49 -4.43 3.90
N LEU A 138 7.54 -4.75 5.19
CA LEU A 138 8.50 -4.13 6.11
C LEU A 138 9.95 -4.44 5.77
N ALA A 139 10.24 -5.66 5.30
CA ALA A 139 11.58 -6.02 4.83
C ALA A 139 11.99 -5.28 3.55
N ALA A 140 11.04 -4.90 2.70
CA ALA A 140 11.28 -4.12 1.49
C ALA A 140 11.35 -2.60 1.75
N ALA A 141 10.88 -2.12 2.91
CA ALA A 141 10.90 -0.71 3.25
C ALA A 141 12.34 -0.21 3.35
N SER A 142 12.61 0.93 2.72
CA SER A 142 13.96 1.47 2.53
C SER A 142 14.16 2.88 3.09
N LEU A 143 13.11 3.47 3.68
CA LEU A 143 13.14 4.75 4.40
C LEU A 143 12.23 4.70 5.63
#